data_AF-Q4SFT4-F1
#
_entry.id   AF-Q4SFT4-F1
#
_cell.length_a   1.000
_cell.length_b   1.000
_cell.length_c   1.000
_cell.angle_alpha   90.00
_cell.angle_beta   90.00
_cell.angle_gamma   90.00
#
_symmetry.space_group_name_H-M   'P 1'
#
loop_
_entity.id
_entity.type
_entity.pdbx_description
1 polymer ?
#
loop_
_entity_poly.entity_id
_entity_poly.type
_entity_poly.pdbx_seq_one_letter_code
_entity_poly.pdbx_strand_id
1 'polypeptide(L)'
;MSLQGSILLVGEGNFSFSASLSQQHNEAASGSVIATCLQSEEEALRQEGAAENIQIITDSGGAVLFGVDCTRLGECASLQGCLFDRVVFNFPHCGRKSGVKKNRDLLKTFFLSCVQVLAEGGEVHVSLCNGQGGTPADQPKREWHNSWQVTAMAAEAQLILTEVRPFESEKNQSYKCTGYRSQDKGFHVEKALVHVFTRSLPYTSALALTVEETVGGQKVEYNLPAELSDYMFRGFLSANSVHPVRLVQDFLHAGLTEEWSVRMGLESVPSLLTAQQLHTCSHGVDAARWYWIQPAEEGLGADTADSSSDKVERVRSREGEDAAPRGESALYVLRPSLLPQMEELFTKKEEYGNSAGSNEENGEDDGTVGGRTHVGRTGVCNCAPSLLGLSGVVFRNVPVGLWALPAFHQLVLKGVFPSGSKPVSLLGQRLESLLAPYGVSLVKEQGGLSLTAKPMGVVGNLFAGNDTDQPAITVCLNLDLLAALLFALPDWRLLWSRDPRFLQQFALRPSPGQPFRPLSLYPEPFIFDISFWTGSAYKEKEFHAAVREASCGTVERVKLIDRFSHPELSQTSYCYRLAYRSHTHALAHSRALQFHKQLELLLSSRLQVTIR
;
A
#
# COMPACT_ATOMS: atom_id res chain seq x y z
N MET A 1 -15.04 25.93 -9.95
CA MET A 1 -14.94 25.24 -8.64
C MET A 1 -16.31 24.64 -8.35
N SER A 2 -16.41 23.43 -7.82
CA SER A 2 -17.69 23.01 -7.21
C SER A 2 -17.86 23.81 -5.90
N LEU A 3 -18.95 24.54 -5.80
CA LEU A 3 -19.25 25.54 -4.75
C LEU A 3 -20.28 25.01 -3.73
N GLN A 4 -20.33 23.68 -3.52
CA GLN A 4 -21.18 23.09 -2.47
C GLN A 4 -20.37 22.92 -1.18
N GLY A 5 -20.93 23.33 -0.04
CA GLY A 5 -20.35 23.16 1.29
C GLY A 5 -20.03 24.47 2.03
N SER A 6 -19.72 24.34 3.31
CA SER A 6 -19.33 25.43 4.22
C SER A 6 -17.87 25.85 4.02
N ILE A 7 -17.63 27.16 3.95
CA ILE A 7 -16.31 27.73 3.62
C ILE A 7 -15.86 28.69 4.71
N LEU A 8 -14.65 28.47 5.25
CA LEU A 8 -13.95 29.38 6.13
C LEU A 8 -12.80 30.06 5.38
N LEU A 9 -12.79 31.38 5.30
CA LEU A 9 -11.67 32.16 4.78
C LEU A 9 -10.92 32.80 5.95
N VAL A 10 -9.59 32.64 5.97
CA VAL A 10 -8.75 33.13 7.06
C VAL A 10 -7.68 34.11 6.60
N GLY A 11 -7.39 35.08 7.46
CA GLY A 11 -6.38 36.09 7.20
C GLY A 11 -6.76 37.04 6.07
N GLU A 12 -8.06 37.32 5.91
CA GLU A 12 -8.55 38.26 4.89
C GLU A 12 -8.01 39.67 5.14
N GLY A 13 -7.70 40.38 4.05
CA GLY A 13 -7.28 41.77 4.07
C GLY A 13 -8.49 42.70 4.06
N ASN A 14 -8.98 43.03 2.87
CA ASN A 14 -10.16 43.89 2.66
C ASN A 14 -11.43 43.09 2.30
N PHE A 15 -11.43 41.77 2.51
CA PHE A 15 -12.55 40.85 2.23
C PHE A 15 -13.03 40.74 0.77
N SER A 16 -12.30 41.33 -0.19
CA SER A 16 -12.71 41.33 -1.61
C SER A 16 -12.80 39.92 -2.23
N PHE A 17 -11.97 38.98 -1.77
CA PHE A 17 -12.05 37.59 -2.25
C PHE A 17 -13.34 36.93 -1.75
N SER A 18 -13.62 37.07 -0.46
CA SER A 18 -14.82 36.53 0.16
C SER A 18 -16.09 37.12 -0.46
N ALA A 19 -16.13 38.44 -0.70
CA ALA A 19 -17.24 39.10 -1.39
C ALA A 19 -17.45 38.58 -2.82
N SER A 20 -16.37 38.47 -3.60
CA SER A 20 -16.44 37.90 -4.96
C SER A 20 -16.92 36.44 -4.95
N LEU A 21 -16.51 35.66 -3.95
CA LEU A 21 -16.93 34.26 -3.82
C LEU A 21 -18.42 34.16 -3.45
N SER A 22 -18.90 35.01 -2.54
CA SER A 22 -20.30 35.07 -2.14
C SER A 22 -21.22 35.46 -3.29
N GLN A 23 -20.80 36.36 -4.17
CA GLN A 23 -21.57 36.75 -5.36
C GLN A 23 -21.65 35.66 -6.44
N GLN A 24 -20.67 34.73 -6.47
CA GLN A 24 -20.68 33.59 -7.39
C GLN A 24 -21.57 32.43 -6.88
N HIS A 25 -21.97 32.45 -5.61
CA HIS A 25 -23.00 31.57 -5.08
C HIS A 25 -24.36 32.01 -5.62
N ASN A 26 -24.93 31.24 -6.54
CA ASN A 26 -26.37 31.36 -6.83
C ASN A 26 -27.16 30.97 -5.57
N GLU A 27 -28.31 31.61 -5.34
CA GLU A 27 -29.24 31.34 -4.22
C GLU A 27 -29.63 29.86 -4.04
N ALA A 28 -29.39 29.01 -5.05
CA ALA A 28 -29.63 27.56 -5.03
C ALA A 28 -28.46 26.72 -4.44
N ALA A 29 -27.29 27.31 -4.15
CA ALA A 29 -26.14 26.60 -3.60
C ALA A 29 -26.02 26.83 -2.08
N SER A 30 -26.41 25.83 -1.28
CA SER A 30 -26.48 25.82 0.19
C SER A 30 -25.12 25.88 0.93
N GLY A 31 -24.19 26.75 0.54
CA GLY A 31 -22.91 26.94 1.23
C GLY A 31 -22.89 28.21 2.08
N SER A 32 -22.49 28.10 3.35
CA SER A 32 -22.24 29.24 4.22
C SER A 32 -20.79 29.71 4.11
N VAL A 33 -20.59 31.02 3.92
CA VAL A 33 -19.26 31.65 3.90
C VAL A 33 -19.01 32.34 5.23
N ILE A 34 -17.92 32.00 5.91
CA ILE A 34 -17.40 32.73 7.07
C ILE A 34 -16.04 33.30 6.70
N ALA A 35 -15.93 34.62 6.65
CA ALA A 35 -14.69 35.31 6.35
C ALA A 35 -14.07 35.89 7.63
N THR A 36 -12.77 35.72 7.83
CA THR A 36 -12.10 36.09 9.08
C THR A 36 -10.80 36.85 8.86
N CYS A 37 -10.51 37.80 9.75
CA CYS A 37 -9.24 38.52 9.78
C CYS A 37 -8.71 38.62 11.22
N LEU A 38 -7.40 38.87 11.36
CA LEU A 38 -6.74 39.02 12.66
C LEU A 38 -6.97 40.40 13.28
N GLN A 39 -7.20 41.40 12.45
CA GLN A 39 -7.39 42.80 12.83
C GLN A 39 -8.69 43.00 13.62
N SER A 40 -8.76 44.07 14.42
CA SER A 40 -10.05 44.52 14.98
C SER A 40 -10.98 45.02 13.88
N GLU A 41 -12.27 45.14 14.18
CA GLU A 41 -13.25 45.70 13.26
C GLU A 41 -12.86 47.12 12.81
N GLU A 42 -12.43 47.98 13.73
CA GLU A 42 -12.01 49.35 13.39
C GLU A 42 -10.77 49.40 12.52
N GLU A 43 -9.84 48.45 12.67
CA GLU A 43 -8.64 48.35 11.84
C GLU A 43 -8.96 47.80 10.44
N ALA A 44 -9.81 46.80 10.36
CA ALA A 44 -10.22 46.18 9.11
C ALA A 44 -10.99 47.16 8.21
N LEU A 45 -11.92 47.93 8.79
CA LEU A 45 -12.73 48.94 8.08
C LEU A 45 -11.92 50.12 7.53
N ARG A 46 -10.66 50.32 7.97
CA ARG A 46 -9.75 51.32 7.37
C ARG A 46 -9.20 50.90 6.02
N GLN A 47 -9.27 49.62 5.65
CA GLN A 47 -8.80 49.17 4.35
C GLN A 47 -9.78 49.58 3.25
N GLU A 48 -9.24 49.99 2.10
CA GLU A 48 -10.04 50.43 0.97
C GLU A 48 -10.99 49.33 0.48
N GLY A 49 -12.28 49.65 0.41
CA GLY A 49 -13.35 48.75 -0.04
C GLY A 49 -13.84 47.74 1.01
N ALA A 50 -13.25 47.69 2.21
CA ALA A 50 -13.59 46.68 3.21
C ALA A 50 -15.07 46.72 3.64
N ALA A 51 -15.60 47.91 3.91
CA ALA A 51 -17.00 48.07 4.35
C ALA A 51 -18.02 47.56 3.30
N GLU A 52 -17.79 47.88 2.03
CA GLU A 52 -18.63 47.42 0.91
C GLU A 52 -18.53 45.90 0.74
N ASN A 53 -17.32 45.34 0.80
CA ASN A 53 -17.11 43.90 0.69
C ASN A 53 -17.76 43.13 1.84
N ILE A 54 -17.67 43.65 3.07
CA ILE A 54 -18.33 43.05 4.25
C ILE A 54 -19.85 43.05 4.05
N GLN A 55 -20.42 44.16 3.58
CA GLN A 55 -21.86 44.24 3.30
C GLN A 55 -22.29 43.20 2.26
N ILE A 56 -21.53 43.04 1.17
CA ILE A 56 -21.80 42.02 0.14
C ILE A 56 -21.82 40.61 0.73
N ILE A 57 -20.87 40.29 1.62
CA ILE A 57 -20.80 38.97 2.26
C ILE A 57 -22.04 38.73 3.13
N THR A 58 -22.42 39.71 3.94
CA THR A 58 -23.57 39.62 4.84
C THR A 58 -24.89 39.57 4.09
N ASP A 59 -25.06 40.37 3.04
CA ASP A 59 -26.27 40.36 2.19
C ASP A 59 -26.44 39.03 1.46
N SER A 60 -25.33 38.33 1.19
CA SER A 60 -25.31 36.99 0.61
C SER A 60 -25.51 35.87 1.65
N GLY A 61 -25.79 36.20 2.91
CA GLY A 61 -26.00 35.24 4.01
C GLY A 61 -24.71 34.70 4.65
N GLY A 62 -23.55 35.28 4.33
CA GLY A 62 -22.27 34.98 4.97
C GLY A 62 -22.06 35.76 6.27
N ALA A 63 -21.01 35.40 7.01
CA ALA A 63 -20.60 36.08 8.25
C ALA A 63 -19.16 36.58 8.17
N VAL A 64 -18.87 37.68 8.85
CA VAL A 64 -17.52 38.23 9.01
C VAL A 64 -17.14 38.23 10.48
N LEU A 65 -15.96 37.70 10.80
CA LEU A 65 -15.42 37.66 12.17
C LEU A 65 -14.08 38.39 12.24
N PHE A 66 -13.92 39.24 13.25
CA PHE A 66 -12.71 40.03 13.51
C PHE A 66 -11.91 39.44 14.67
N GLY A 67 -10.63 39.78 14.77
CA GLY A 67 -9.76 39.31 15.86
C GLY A 67 -9.47 37.81 15.85
N VAL A 68 -9.65 37.13 14.71
CA VAL A 68 -9.47 35.67 14.60
C VAL A 68 -8.04 35.35 14.23
N ASP A 69 -7.32 34.68 15.14
CA ASP A 69 -6.00 34.12 14.89
C ASP A 69 -6.13 32.75 14.21
N CYS A 70 -5.73 32.67 12.94
CA CYS A 70 -5.81 31.43 12.16
C CYS A 70 -4.85 30.33 12.65
N THR A 71 -3.94 30.64 13.57
CA THR A 71 -3.09 29.65 14.25
C THR A 71 -3.76 29.06 15.50
N ARG A 72 -4.97 29.54 15.87
CA ARG A 72 -5.74 29.16 17.06
C ARG A 72 -7.26 29.11 16.78
N LEU A 73 -7.66 28.67 15.59
CA LEU A 73 -9.05 28.52 15.14
C LEU A 73 -9.92 27.71 16.11
N GLY A 74 -9.39 26.63 16.70
CA GLY A 74 -10.12 25.81 17.66
C GLY A 74 -10.43 26.52 18.99
N GLU A 75 -9.77 27.64 19.27
CA GLU A 75 -10.00 28.47 20.46
C GLU A 75 -10.97 29.63 20.20
N CYS A 76 -11.35 29.85 18.93
CA CYS A 76 -12.30 30.89 18.57
C CYS A 76 -13.72 30.44 18.95
N ALA A 77 -14.33 31.11 19.95
CA ALA A 77 -15.67 30.77 20.44
C ALA A 77 -16.73 30.75 19.32
N SER A 78 -16.63 31.65 18.34
CA SER A 78 -17.55 31.74 17.19
C SER A 78 -17.39 30.61 16.18
N LEU A 79 -16.27 29.87 16.20
CA LEU A 79 -16.00 28.72 15.33
C LEU A 79 -16.13 27.38 16.06
N GLN A 80 -16.35 27.40 17.38
CA GLN A 80 -16.38 26.19 18.18
C GLN A 80 -17.54 25.28 17.78
N GLY A 81 -17.23 24.03 17.43
CA GLY A 81 -18.21 23.05 16.96
C GLY A 81 -18.60 23.18 15.48
N CYS A 82 -18.12 24.21 14.78
CA CYS A 82 -18.27 24.32 13.34
C CYS A 82 -17.21 23.45 12.64
N LEU A 83 -17.64 22.71 11.62
CA LEU A 83 -16.77 21.99 10.71
C LEU A 83 -16.97 22.53 9.30
N PHE A 84 -15.86 22.77 8.61
CA PHE A 84 -15.85 23.37 7.28
C PHE A 84 -15.44 22.35 6.22
N ASP A 85 -16.18 22.33 5.12
CA ASP A 85 -15.84 21.56 3.92
C ASP A 85 -14.61 22.17 3.22
N ARG A 86 -14.39 23.47 3.40
CA ARG A 86 -13.22 24.17 2.88
C ARG A 86 -12.68 25.21 3.83
N VAL A 87 -11.37 25.21 4.05
CA VAL A 87 -10.65 26.30 4.73
C VAL A 87 -9.65 26.92 3.75
N VAL A 88 -9.73 28.23 3.53
CA VAL A 88 -8.94 28.97 2.53
C VAL A 88 -8.03 29.97 3.21
N PHE A 89 -6.72 29.90 2.93
CA PHE A 89 -5.74 30.91 3.34
C PHE A 89 -4.99 31.45 2.11
N ASN A 90 -5.40 32.63 1.66
CA ASN A 90 -4.81 33.27 0.50
C ASN A 90 -3.61 34.14 0.88
N PHE A 91 -2.45 33.87 0.28
CA PHE A 91 -1.22 34.66 0.45
C PHE A 91 -0.84 34.91 1.93
N PRO A 92 -0.72 33.84 2.74
CA PRO A 92 -0.41 33.93 4.17
C PRO A 92 0.87 34.72 4.43
N HIS A 93 0.89 35.52 5.49
CA HIS A 93 2.07 36.30 5.86
C HIS A 93 2.06 36.68 7.35
N CYS A 94 3.24 36.73 7.99
CA CYS A 94 3.39 37.11 9.40
C CYS A 94 3.45 38.65 9.63
N GLY A 95 3.07 39.46 8.65
CA GLY A 95 3.31 40.90 8.63
C GLY A 95 4.79 41.29 8.43
N ARG A 96 5.01 42.53 7.93
CA ARG A 96 6.35 43.10 7.61
C ARG A 96 7.26 42.15 6.78
N LYS A 97 8.57 42.37 6.78
CA LYS A 97 9.55 41.45 6.15
C LYS A 97 9.84 40.30 7.13
N SER A 98 9.22 39.14 6.88
CA SER A 98 9.40 37.93 7.67
C SER A 98 10.23 36.89 6.93
N GLY A 99 11.19 36.28 7.64
CA GLY A 99 12.08 35.26 7.07
C GLY A 99 11.39 33.92 6.85
N VAL A 100 11.99 33.07 5.99
CA VAL A 100 11.44 31.75 5.60
C VAL A 100 11.03 30.90 6.81
N LYS A 101 11.82 30.91 7.89
CA LYS A 101 11.50 30.18 9.13
C LYS A 101 10.16 30.60 9.74
N LYS A 102 9.88 31.91 9.86
CA LYS A 102 8.62 32.40 10.42
C LYS A 102 7.42 32.04 9.56
N ASN A 103 7.58 32.08 8.22
CA ASN A 103 6.48 31.73 7.31
C ASN A 103 6.18 30.22 7.35
N ARG A 104 7.21 29.38 7.52
CA ARG A 104 7.05 27.95 7.79
C ARG A 104 6.33 27.69 9.10
N ASP A 105 6.76 28.37 10.17
CA ASP A 105 6.13 28.25 11.48
C ASP A 105 4.65 28.66 11.41
N LEU A 106 4.32 29.76 10.71
CA LEU A 106 2.94 30.19 10.45
C LEU A 106 2.13 29.12 9.71
N LEU A 107 2.65 28.57 8.61
CA LEU A 107 1.94 27.53 7.87
C LEU A 107 1.74 26.28 8.72
N LYS A 108 2.78 25.84 9.45
CA LYS A 108 2.70 24.68 10.34
C LYS A 108 1.61 24.86 11.40
N THR A 109 1.63 25.97 12.13
CA THR A 109 0.64 26.23 13.18
C THR A 109 -0.76 26.47 12.60
N PHE A 110 -0.88 27.12 11.44
CA PHE A 110 -2.13 27.21 10.71
C PHE A 110 -2.69 25.83 10.37
N PHE A 111 -1.92 24.93 9.76
CA PHE A 111 -2.41 23.60 9.41
C PHE A 111 -2.82 22.79 10.64
N LEU A 112 -2.03 22.84 11.73
CA LEU A 112 -2.37 22.19 13.01
C LEU A 112 -3.65 22.75 13.63
N SER A 113 -3.91 24.05 13.46
CA SER A 113 -5.14 24.68 13.90
C SER A 113 -6.33 24.37 12.99
N CYS A 114 -6.09 24.34 11.68
CA CYS A 114 -7.10 24.16 10.65
C CYS A 114 -7.78 22.79 10.75
N VAL A 115 -7.02 21.73 11.03
CA VAL A 115 -7.58 20.37 11.17
C VAL A 115 -8.51 20.22 12.38
N GLN A 116 -8.63 21.20 13.26
CA GLN A 116 -9.60 21.17 14.37
C GLN A 116 -11.00 21.61 13.93
N VAL A 117 -11.09 22.37 12.84
CA VAL A 117 -12.35 22.91 12.28
C VAL A 117 -12.63 22.37 10.88
N LEU A 118 -11.84 21.41 10.39
CA LEU A 118 -12.00 20.81 9.06
C LEU A 118 -12.90 19.58 9.12
N ALA A 119 -13.92 19.51 8.25
CA ALA A 119 -14.74 18.32 8.08
C ALA A 119 -13.90 17.09 7.65
N GLU A 120 -14.45 15.88 7.80
CA GLU A 120 -13.74 14.63 7.51
C GLU A 120 -13.27 14.55 6.03
N GLY A 121 -14.13 14.95 5.10
CA GLY A 121 -13.82 15.08 3.66
C GLY A 121 -13.37 16.48 3.23
N GLY A 122 -13.09 17.37 4.19
CA GLY A 122 -12.81 18.78 3.92
C GLY A 122 -11.44 19.02 3.28
N GLU A 123 -11.34 20.16 2.60
CA GLU A 123 -10.13 20.59 1.89
C GLU A 123 -9.52 21.86 2.52
N VAL A 124 -8.19 21.92 2.59
CA VAL A 124 -7.46 23.14 2.95
C VAL A 124 -6.81 23.71 1.70
N HIS A 125 -7.13 24.95 1.35
CA HIS A 125 -6.62 25.64 0.17
C HIS A 125 -5.64 26.72 0.60
N VAL A 126 -4.38 26.63 0.17
CA VAL A 126 -3.36 27.64 0.45
C VAL A 126 -2.81 28.20 -0.85
N SER A 127 -3.02 29.51 -1.05
CA SER A 127 -2.53 30.22 -2.24
C SER A 127 -1.18 30.87 -1.94
N LEU A 128 -0.16 30.57 -2.74
CA LEU A 128 1.20 31.08 -2.57
C LEU A 128 1.71 31.72 -3.85
N CYS A 129 2.55 32.75 -3.71
CA CYS A 129 3.21 33.35 -4.86
C CYS A 129 4.17 32.33 -5.50
N ASN A 130 4.40 32.47 -6.80
CA ASN A 130 5.25 31.57 -7.55
C ASN A 130 6.64 31.36 -6.92
N GLY A 131 7.02 30.09 -6.71
CA GLY A 131 8.28 29.70 -6.07
C GLY A 131 8.25 29.64 -4.54
N GLN A 132 7.20 30.14 -3.88
CA GLN A 132 7.12 30.12 -2.42
C GLN A 132 6.77 28.72 -1.89
N GLY A 133 5.94 27.94 -2.59
CA GLY A 133 5.48 26.63 -2.12
C GLY A 133 6.62 25.63 -1.90
N GLY A 134 7.62 25.66 -2.78
CA GLY A 134 8.72 24.70 -2.81
C GLY A 134 8.35 23.38 -3.51
N THR A 135 7.19 23.32 -4.16
CA THR A 135 6.72 22.10 -4.83
C THR A 135 7.30 22.01 -6.25
N PRO A 136 7.32 20.82 -6.87
CA PRO A 136 7.68 20.68 -8.28
C PRO A 136 6.80 21.47 -9.26
N ALA A 137 5.63 21.96 -8.84
CA ALA A 137 4.76 22.80 -9.67
C ALA A 137 5.23 24.26 -9.76
N ASP A 138 6.06 24.72 -8.82
CA ASP A 138 6.61 26.07 -8.81
C ASP A 138 7.61 26.31 -9.96
N GLN A 139 7.61 27.52 -10.54
CA GLN A 139 8.51 27.88 -11.64
C GLN A 139 9.16 29.28 -11.44
N PRO A 140 10.40 29.38 -10.92
CA PRO A 140 11.32 28.28 -10.64
C PRO A 140 10.99 27.57 -9.33
N LYS A 141 11.23 26.26 -9.28
CA LYS A 141 11.31 25.51 -8.03
C LYS A 141 12.50 26.03 -7.23
N ARG A 142 12.24 26.68 -6.10
CA ARG A 142 13.30 27.20 -5.22
C ARG A 142 13.90 26.09 -4.37
N GLU A 143 15.18 26.25 -4.03
CA GLU A 143 15.89 25.39 -3.07
C GLU A 143 15.13 25.23 -1.75
N TRP A 144 15.35 24.10 -1.08
CA TRP A 144 14.64 23.76 0.15
C TRP A 144 14.73 24.90 1.16
N HIS A 145 15.93 25.38 1.50
CA HIS A 145 16.12 26.43 2.51
C HIS A 145 15.55 27.81 2.11
N ASN A 146 15.14 28.00 0.86
CA ASN A 146 14.65 29.27 0.31
C ASN A 146 13.16 29.24 -0.11
N SER A 147 12.42 28.21 0.32
CA SER A 147 10.98 28.08 0.10
C SER A 147 10.25 27.71 1.38
N TRP A 148 8.93 27.84 1.34
CA TRP A 148 8.06 27.67 2.51
C TRP A 148 7.71 26.21 2.74
N GLN A 149 8.04 25.32 1.80
CA GLN A 149 7.91 23.86 1.97
C GLN A 149 6.50 23.48 2.43
N VAL A 150 5.49 24.00 1.74
CA VAL A 150 4.08 23.97 2.17
C VAL A 150 3.61 22.54 2.43
N THR A 151 4.03 21.57 1.61
CA THR A 151 3.72 20.15 1.79
C THR A 151 4.31 19.59 3.08
N ALA A 152 5.55 19.93 3.41
CA ALA A 152 6.19 19.50 4.66
C ALA A 152 5.50 20.10 5.89
N MET A 153 5.04 21.36 5.80
CA MET A 153 4.31 22.01 6.89
C MET A 153 2.90 21.42 7.07
N ALA A 154 2.21 21.10 5.98
CA ALA A 154 0.91 20.45 6.01
C ALA A 154 0.99 19.01 6.57
N ALA A 155 2.07 18.29 6.25
CA ALA A 155 2.26 16.92 6.72
C ALA A 155 2.36 16.81 8.25
N GLU A 156 2.85 17.84 8.95
CA GLU A 156 2.85 17.92 10.42
C GLU A 156 1.43 17.88 11.01
N ALA A 157 0.42 18.26 10.23
CA ALA A 157 -1.00 18.23 10.59
C ALA A 157 -1.75 17.04 9.95
N GLN A 158 -1.06 16.00 9.49
CA GLN A 158 -1.65 14.83 8.83
C GLN A 158 -2.41 15.14 7.52
N LEU A 159 -1.98 16.18 6.82
CA LEU A 159 -2.54 16.56 5.54
C LEU A 159 -1.60 16.16 4.39
N ILE A 160 -2.18 15.65 3.30
CA ILE A 160 -1.47 15.36 2.04
C ILE A 160 -1.89 16.35 0.96
N LEU A 161 -0.95 16.74 0.11
CA LEU A 161 -1.23 17.54 -1.08
C LEU A 161 -1.94 16.69 -2.13
N THR A 162 -3.17 17.01 -2.49
CA THR A 162 -3.98 16.25 -3.46
C THR A 162 -4.06 16.94 -4.82
N GLU A 163 -3.96 18.27 -4.85
CA GLU A 163 -4.05 19.06 -6.07
C GLU A 163 -3.15 20.31 -5.99
N VAL A 164 -2.61 20.70 -7.14
CA VAL A 164 -2.01 22.03 -7.33
C VAL A 164 -2.58 22.62 -8.61
N ARG A 165 -3.11 23.84 -8.52
CA ARG A 165 -3.73 24.54 -9.65
C ARG A 165 -3.32 26.01 -9.70
N PRO A 166 -3.31 26.66 -10.87
CA PRO A 166 -3.08 28.10 -10.96
C PRO A 166 -4.08 28.90 -10.11
N PHE A 167 -3.61 29.99 -9.50
CA PHE A 167 -4.48 30.98 -8.87
C PHE A 167 -5.09 31.87 -9.96
N GLU A 168 -6.40 31.74 -10.18
CA GLU A 168 -7.10 32.43 -11.27
C GLU A 168 -7.59 33.81 -10.82
N SER A 169 -6.68 34.77 -10.65
CA SER A 169 -7.04 36.15 -10.24
C SER A 169 -8.01 36.83 -11.22
N GLU A 170 -7.93 36.50 -12.51
CA GLU A 170 -8.74 37.11 -13.57
C GLU A 170 -10.22 36.71 -13.55
N LYS A 171 -10.57 35.57 -12.94
CA LYS A 171 -11.97 35.14 -12.80
C LYS A 171 -12.71 35.86 -11.67
N ASN A 172 -11.97 36.48 -10.74
CA ASN A 172 -12.51 37.29 -9.66
C ASN A 172 -12.18 38.75 -9.94
N GLN A 173 -12.89 39.38 -10.90
CA GLN A 173 -12.60 40.73 -11.37
C GLN A 173 -12.62 41.79 -10.25
N SER A 174 -13.32 41.52 -9.14
CA SER A 174 -13.39 42.36 -7.95
C SER A 174 -12.34 42.02 -6.87
N TYR A 175 -11.56 40.95 -7.03
CA TYR A 175 -10.55 40.57 -6.04
C TYR A 175 -9.34 41.52 -6.07
N LYS A 176 -9.15 42.23 -4.96
CA LYS A 176 -7.97 43.07 -4.70
C LYS A 176 -7.12 42.41 -3.63
N CYS A 177 -6.00 41.83 -4.04
CA CYS A 177 -5.00 41.31 -3.11
C CYS A 177 -4.40 42.49 -2.31
N THR A 178 -4.48 42.47 -0.97
CA THR A 178 -3.92 43.52 -0.08
C THR A 178 -3.12 42.89 1.06
N GLY A 179 -2.38 43.70 1.84
CA GLY A 179 -1.65 43.25 3.03
C GLY A 179 -0.15 43.02 2.83
N TYR A 180 0.41 43.22 1.62
CA TYR A 180 1.84 43.06 1.40
C TYR A 180 2.66 43.98 2.33
N ARG A 181 3.50 43.37 3.17
CA ARG A 181 4.26 44.05 4.24
C ARG A 181 3.39 44.87 5.21
N SER A 182 2.15 44.43 5.43
CA SER A 182 1.18 45.14 6.28
C SER A 182 0.83 46.54 5.76
N GLN A 183 0.80 46.69 4.43
CA GLN A 183 0.38 47.90 3.71
C GLN A 183 -0.84 47.59 2.84
N ASP A 184 -1.57 48.62 2.41
CA ASP A 184 -2.59 48.50 1.36
C ASP A 184 -1.94 48.34 -0.03
N LYS A 185 -1.19 47.24 -0.18
CA LYS A 185 -0.48 46.82 -1.39
C LYS A 185 -0.69 45.34 -1.61
N GLY A 186 -0.78 44.94 -2.87
CA GLY A 186 -0.96 43.54 -3.26
C GLY A 186 0.33 42.72 -3.30
N PHE A 187 0.16 41.40 -3.22
CA PHE A 187 1.21 40.44 -3.49
C PHE A 187 1.43 40.27 -5.00
N HIS A 188 2.58 39.74 -5.39
CA HIS A 188 2.83 39.34 -6.78
C HIS A 188 2.10 38.02 -7.06
N VAL A 189 0.84 38.12 -7.49
CA VAL A 189 -0.05 36.98 -7.75
C VAL A 189 0.14 36.34 -9.13
N GLU A 190 0.98 36.93 -10.00
CA GLU A 190 1.29 36.35 -11.30
C GLU A 190 1.89 34.96 -11.14
N LYS A 191 1.30 33.96 -11.83
CA LYS A 191 1.68 32.54 -11.74
C LYS A 191 1.62 31.97 -10.31
N ALA A 192 0.85 32.59 -9.42
CA ALA A 192 0.60 32.02 -8.11
C ALA A 192 -0.13 30.68 -8.22
N LEU A 193 0.05 29.83 -7.21
CA LEU A 193 -0.50 28.48 -7.16
C LEU A 193 -1.37 28.31 -5.93
N VAL A 194 -2.51 27.63 -6.11
CA VAL A 194 -3.35 27.11 -5.04
C VAL A 194 -2.91 25.67 -4.77
N HIS A 195 -2.55 25.38 -3.53
CA HIS A 195 -2.23 24.06 -3.05
C HIS A 195 -3.43 23.54 -2.25
N VAL A 196 -3.99 22.40 -2.67
CA VAL A 196 -5.14 21.79 -2.03
C VAL A 196 -4.70 20.57 -1.24
N PHE A 197 -5.06 20.57 0.04
CA PHE A 197 -4.71 19.52 0.98
C PHE A 197 -5.96 18.84 1.54
N THR A 198 -5.85 17.55 1.80
CA THR A 198 -6.90 16.77 2.49
C THR A 198 -6.29 15.92 3.58
N ARG A 199 -7.11 15.46 4.53
CA ARG A 199 -6.68 14.51 5.55
C ARG A 199 -6.17 13.23 4.89
N SER A 200 -5.05 12.72 5.38
CA SER A 200 -4.70 11.32 5.17
C SER A 200 -5.25 10.48 6.32
N LEU A 201 -5.34 9.17 6.10
CA LEU A 201 -5.54 8.24 7.22
C LEU A 201 -4.36 8.36 8.21
N PRO A 202 -4.59 8.07 9.51
CA PRO A 202 -3.50 7.94 10.47
C PRO A 202 -2.70 6.65 10.21
N TYR A 203 -1.43 6.65 10.62
CA TYR A 203 -0.65 5.41 10.61
C TYR A 203 -1.17 4.45 11.68
N THR A 204 -1.49 3.23 11.28
CA THR A 204 -1.85 2.14 12.18
C THR A 204 -0.59 1.37 12.55
N SER A 205 -0.37 1.17 13.85
CA SER A 205 0.70 0.28 14.31
C SER A 205 0.41 -1.16 13.91
N ALA A 206 1.47 -1.93 13.64
CA ALA A 206 1.37 -3.37 13.48
C ALA A 206 0.64 -3.99 14.69
N LEU A 207 -0.29 -4.89 14.44
CA LEU A 207 -1.07 -5.58 15.47
C LEU A 207 -0.50 -6.98 15.67
N ALA A 208 -0.38 -7.39 16.94
CA ALA A 208 -0.23 -8.80 17.25
C ALA A 208 -1.57 -9.49 16.93
N LEU A 209 -1.56 -10.31 15.88
CA LEU A 209 -2.74 -11.06 15.45
C LEU A 209 -2.54 -12.53 15.74
N THR A 210 -3.46 -13.11 16.50
CA THR A 210 -3.59 -14.55 16.68
C THR A 210 -4.57 -15.09 15.63
N VAL A 211 -4.16 -16.12 14.90
CA VAL A 211 -4.91 -16.73 13.81
C VAL A 211 -5.18 -18.18 14.16
N GLU A 212 -6.44 -18.62 14.04
CA GLU A 212 -6.85 -20.02 14.11
C GLU A 212 -7.21 -20.50 12.68
N GLU A 213 -6.60 -21.60 12.23
CA GLU A 213 -7.02 -22.27 10.98
C GLU A 213 -6.86 -23.79 11.05
N THR A 214 -7.56 -24.51 10.18
CA THR A 214 -7.48 -25.97 10.10
C THR A 214 -6.43 -26.39 9.07
N VAL A 215 -5.38 -27.08 9.51
CA VAL A 215 -4.30 -27.61 8.68
C VAL A 215 -4.26 -29.13 8.82
N GLY A 216 -4.41 -29.88 7.72
CA GLY A 216 -4.41 -31.34 7.77
C GLY A 216 -5.49 -31.96 8.66
N GLY A 217 -6.61 -31.25 8.86
CA GLY A 217 -7.70 -31.68 9.75
C GLY A 217 -7.51 -31.32 11.24
N GLN A 218 -6.38 -30.72 11.61
CA GLN A 218 -6.11 -30.24 12.96
C GLN A 218 -6.30 -28.72 13.04
N LYS A 219 -6.90 -28.23 14.14
CA LYS A 219 -6.95 -26.79 14.43
C LYS A 219 -5.58 -26.34 14.93
N VAL A 220 -5.08 -25.26 14.36
CA VAL A 220 -3.79 -24.67 14.72
C VAL A 220 -4.01 -23.20 15.02
N GLU A 221 -3.65 -22.79 16.22
CA GLU A 221 -3.59 -21.38 16.62
C GLU A 221 -2.14 -20.89 16.58
N TYR A 222 -1.89 -19.70 16.05
CA TYR A 222 -0.54 -19.13 15.98
C TYR A 222 -0.55 -17.59 15.97
N ASN A 223 0.59 -17.00 16.35
CA ASN A 223 0.80 -15.57 16.27
C ASN A 223 1.44 -15.20 14.92
N LEU A 224 0.78 -14.32 14.17
CA LEU A 224 1.31 -13.81 12.92
C LEU A 224 2.46 -12.82 13.19
N PRO A 225 3.57 -12.87 12.42
CA PRO A 225 4.60 -11.83 12.48
C PRO A 225 3.98 -10.44 12.33
N ALA A 226 4.30 -9.53 13.25
CA ALA A 226 3.63 -8.24 13.36
C ALA A 226 3.71 -7.42 12.06
N GLU A 227 4.83 -7.52 11.33
CA GLU A 227 4.99 -6.85 10.04
C GLU A 227 4.06 -7.36 8.93
N LEU A 228 3.38 -8.50 9.15
CA LEU A 228 2.44 -9.09 8.21
C LEU A 228 0.96 -8.81 8.55
N SER A 229 0.67 -8.13 9.66
CA SER A 229 -0.68 -7.98 10.20
C SER A 229 -1.69 -7.36 9.22
N ASP A 230 -1.23 -6.50 8.32
CA ASP A 230 -2.08 -5.81 7.33
C ASP A 230 -2.24 -6.55 5.99
N TYR A 231 -1.54 -7.69 5.81
CA TYR A 231 -1.52 -8.46 4.57
C TYR A 231 -2.47 -9.67 4.56
N MET A 232 -3.19 -9.92 5.64
CA MET A 232 -4.18 -11.00 5.74
C MET A 232 -5.62 -10.50 5.71
N PHE A 233 -6.55 -11.37 5.31
CA PHE A 233 -8.01 -11.16 5.40
C PHE A 233 -8.53 -9.91 4.67
N ARG A 234 -7.85 -9.50 3.59
CA ARG A 234 -8.21 -8.30 2.83
C ARG A 234 -9.26 -8.51 1.72
N GLY A 235 -9.56 -9.75 1.37
CA GLY A 235 -10.61 -10.07 0.40
C GLY A 235 -10.38 -9.53 -1.02
N PHE A 236 -9.12 -9.29 -1.44
CA PHE A 236 -8.84 -8.66 -2.74
C PHE A 236 -9.41 -9.45 -3.91
N LEU A 237 -9.45 -10.78 -3.82
CA LEU A 237 -9.89 -11.68 -4.89
C LEU A 237 -11.36 -12.13 -4.77
N SER A 238 -12.12 -11.61 -3.80
CA SER A 238 -13.54 -11.91 -3.62
C SER A 238 -14.36 -11.61 -4.90
N ALA A 239 -15.46 -12.32 -5.12
CA ALA A 239 -16.24 -12.26 -6.37
C ALA A 239 -16.68 -10.84 -6.77
N ASN A 240 -17.08 -10.02 -5.79
CA ASN A 240 -17.53 -8.64 -6.03
C ASN A 240 -16.43 -7.59 -5.81
N SER A 241 -15.17 -8.02 -5.66
CA SER A 241 -14.06 -7.11 -5.44
C SER A 241 -13.80 -6.27 -6.69
N VAL A 242 -13.61 -4.97 -6.49
CA VAL A 242 -13.13 -4.01 -7.51
C VAL A 242 -11.64 -3.75 -7.38
N HIS A 243 -10.94 -4.50 -6.51
CA HIS A 243 -9.52 -4.33 -6.28
C HIS A 243 -8.72 -4.56 -7.57
N PRO A 244 -7.70 -3.75 -7.90
CA PRO A 244 -6.92 -3.90 -9.14
C PRO A 244 -6.30 -5.30 -9.32
N VAL A 245 -5.89 -5.96 -8.23
CA VAL A 245 -5.43 -7.37 -8.25
C VAL A 245 -6.50 -8.32 -8.82
N ARG A 246 -7.78 -8.13 -8.44
CA ARG A 246 -8.90 -8.89 -8.99
C ARG A 246 -9.13 -8.56 -10.46
N LEU A 247 -9.07 -7.27 -10.82
CA LEU A 247 -9.23 -6.85 -12.21
C LEU A 247 -8.16 -7.46 -13.13
N VAL A 248 -6.91 -7.57 -12.66
CA VAL A 248 -5.85 -8.27 -13.39
C VAL A 248 -6.12 -9.76 -13.51
N GLN A 249 -6.59 -10.42 -12.44
CA GLN A 249 -6.97 -11.83 -12.54
C GLN A 249 -8.10 -12.05 -13.55
N ASP A 250 -9.14 -11.22 -13.53
CA ASP A 250 -10.26 -11.31 -14.46
C ASP A 250 -9.80 -11.04 -15.91
N PHE A 251 -8.88 -10.10 -16.12
CA PHE A 251 -8.26 -9.83 -17.43
C PHE A 251 -7.48 -11.04 -17.96
N LEU A 252 -6.64 -11.64 -17.13
CA LEU A 252 -5.87 -12.84 -17.49
C LEU A 252 -6.80 -14.02 -17.77
N HIS A 253 -7.83 -14.22 -16.95
CA HIS A 253 -8.81 -15.29 -17.14
C HIS A 253 -9.56 -15.14 -18.47
N ALA A 254 -10.06 -13.94 -18.78
CA ALA A 254 -10.72 -13.65 -20.05
C ALA A 254 -9.79 -13.91 -21.24
N GLY A 255 -8.56 -13.39 -21.19
CA GLY A 255 -7.58 -13.55 -22.26
C GLY A 255 -7.12 -14.99 -22.49
N LEU A 256 -7.10 -15.83 -21.45
CA LEU A 256 -6.78 -17.26 -21.58
C LEU A 256 -7.99 -18.09 -22.03
N THR A 257 -9.20 -17.68 -21.68
CA THR A 257 -10.44 -18.40 -22.03
C THR A 257 -10.79 -18.33 -23.52
N GLU A 258 -10.14 -17.43 -24.27
CA GLU A 258 -10.23 -17.40 -25.74
C GLU A 258 -9.66 -18.67 -26.41
N GLU A 259 -8.68 -19.33 -25.78
CA GLU A 259 -7.99 -20.49 -26.36
C GLU A 259 -8.14 -21.78 -25.52
N TRP A 260 -8.38 -21.66 -24.21
CA TRP A 260 -8.45 -22.79 -23.28
C TRP A 260 -9.67 -22.74 -22.37
N SER A 261 -10.17 -23.91 -21.95
CA SER A 261 -11.16 -23.96 -20.87
C SER A 261 -10.45 -23.73 -19.53
N VAL A 262 -10.61 -22.54 -18.93
CA VAL A 262 -10.00 -22.18 -17.63
C VAL A 262 -11.02 -22.26 -16.49
N ARG A 263 -10.81 -23.17 -15.54
CA ARG A 263 -11.64 -23.32 -14.32
C ARG A 263 -10.87 -22.86 -13.09
N MET A 264 -11.46 -21.98 -12.30
CA MET A 264 -10.87 -21.55 -11.02
C MET A 264 -11.35 -22.46 -9.88
N GLY A 265 -10.43 -22.86 -9.00
CA GLY A 265 -10.73 -23.55 -7.75
C GLY A 265 -11.50 -22.63 -6.80
N LEU A 266 -12.51 -23.19 -6.13
CA LEU A 266 -13.34 -22.49 -5.13
C LEU A 266 -12.91 -22.79 -3.69
N GLU A 267 -11.92 -23.65 -3.50
CA GLU A 267 -11.50 -24.12 -2.18
C GLU A 267 -10.71 -23.04 -1.44
N SER A 268 -11.13 -22.77 -0.20
CA SER A 268 -10.34 -21.96 0.73
C SER A 268 -9.15 -22.77 1.20
N VAL A 269 -7.96 -22.36 0.78
CA VAL A 269 -6.71 -23.01 1.14
C VAL A 269 -6.11 -22.39 2.42
N PRO A 270 -5.64 -23.19 3.40
CA PRO A 270 -4.96 -22.69 4.59
C PRO A 270 -3.73 -21.84 4.26
N SER A 271 -3.43 -20.89 5.13
CA SER A 271 -2.26 -20.01 5.04
C SER A 271 -0.99 -20.71 5.51
N LEU A 272 -1.10 -21.68 6.42
CA LEU A 272 -0.01 -22.55 6.83
C LEU A 272 0.14 -23.80 5.96
N LEU A 273 1.39 -24.25 5.83
CA LEU A 273 1.79 -25.55 5.31
C LEU A 273 2.54 -26.33 6.39
N THR A 274 2.36 -27.65 6.41
CA THR A 274 3.20 -28.55 7.21
C THR A 274 4.57 -28.72 6.56
N ALA A 275 5.58 -29.10 7.34
CA ALA A 275 6.91 -29.38 6.81
C ALA A 275 6.89 -30.45 5.68
N GLN A 276 6.00 -31.44 5.75
CA GLN A 276 5.86 -32.50 4.75
C GLN A 276 5.31 -31.98 3.42
N GLN A 277 4.44 -30.96 3.44
CA GLN A 277 3.90 -30.33 2.24
C GLN A 277 4.92 -29.46 1.49
N LEU A 278 6.09 -29.18 2.09
CA LEU A 278 7.10 -28.32 1.47
C LEU A 278 7.96 -29.05 0.43
N HIS A 279 7.94 -30.39 0.38
CA HIS A 279 8.72 -31.15 -0.61
C HIS A 279 8.27 -30.88 -2.07
N THR A 280 7.02 -30.45 -2.28
CA THR A 280 6.46 -30.06 -3.59
C THR A 280 6.76 -28.59 -3.95
N CYS A 281 7.38 -27.80 -3.06
CA CYS A 281 7.86 -26.44 -3.36
C CYS A 281 9.16 -26.40 -4.19
N SER A 282 9.60 -27.54 -4.73
CA SER A 282 10.89 -27.74 -5.41
C SER A 282 11.16 -26.76 -6.57
N HIS A 283 10.12 -26.12 -7.11
CA HIS A 283 10.22 -25.07 -8.11
C HIS A 283 10.09 -23.67 -7.50
N GLY A 284 11.23 -23.10 -7.09
CA GLY A 284 11.42 -21.65 -7.13
C GLY A 284 11.12 -20.86 -5.85
N VAL A 285 11.00 -21.49 -4.67
CA VAL A 285 11.05 -20.73 -3.41
C VAL A 285 12.14 -21.23 -2.48
N ASP A 286 13.19 -20.42 -2.37
CA ASP A 286 14.29 -20.59 -1.43
C ASP A 286 13.80 -20.67 0.02
N ALA A 287 14.17 -21.75 0.73
CA ALA A 287 13.83 -21.98 2.13
C ALA A 287 14.34 -20.90 3.07
N ALA A 288 15.38 -20.16 2.68
CA ALA A 288 15.86 -18.99 3.42
C ALA A 288 14.80 -17.86 3.52
N ARG A 289 13.82 -17.85 2.60
CA ARG A 289 12.75 -16.84 2.51
C ARG A 289 11.44 -17.27 3.16
N TRP A 290 11.42 -18.38 3.88
CA TRP A 290 10.21 -18.85 4.54
C TRP A 290 9.97 -18.15 5.88
N TYR A 291 8.70 -17.94 6.19
CA TYR A 291 8.24 -17.56 7.51
C TYR A 291 7.88 -18.83 8.28
N TRP A 292 8.79 -19.27 9.14
CA TRP A 292 8.56 -20.38 10.06
C TRP A 292 7.66 -19.92 11.20
N ILE A 293 6.60 -20.67 11.45
CA ILE A 293 5.59 -20.39 12.46
C ILE A 293 5.57 -21.52 13.47
N GLN A 294 5.62 -21.13 14.74
CA GLN A 294 5.35 -22.02 15.85
C GLN A 294 3.89 -21.82 16.30
N PRO A 295 3.13 -22.90 16.52
CA PRO A 295 1.81 -22.81 17.14
C PRO A 295 1.90 -22.14 18.51
N ALA A 296 0.82 -21.49 18.93
CA ALA A 296 0.65 -21.09 20.32
C ALA A 296 0.63 -22.36 21.18
N GLU A 297 1.37 -22.40 22.29
CA GLU A 297 1.30 -23.50 23.24
C GLU A 297 -0.14 -23.57 23.78
N GLU A 298 -0.79 -24.74 23.68
CA GLU A 298 -2.04 -24.98 24.40
C GLU A 298 -1.76 -24.70 25.88
N GLY A 299 -2.43 -23.70 26.44
CA GLY A 299 -2.32 -23.37 27.85
C GLY A 299 -2.63 -24.62 28.66
N LEU A 300 -1.57 -25.22 29.23
CA LEU A 300 -1.73 -26.20 30.30
C LEU A 300 -2.62 -25.53 31.35
N GLY A 301 -3.78 -26.15 31.57
CA GLY A 301 -4.81 -25.65 32.46
C GLY A 301 -4.23 -25.19 33.79
N ALA A 302 -4.80 -24.12 34.32
CA ALA A 302 -4.56 -23.69 35.67
C ALA A 302 -4.94 -24.83 36.63
N ASP A 303 -3.97 -25.64 37.02
CA ASP A 303 -4.10 -26.56 38.15
C ASP A 303 -3.08 -26.19 39.23
N THR A 304 -3.66 -25.69 40.32
CA THR A 304 -3.20 -25.70 41.70
C THR A 304 -1.75 -25.38 41.99
N ALA A 305 -1.59 -24.23 42.65
CA ALA A 305 -0.50 -23.99 43.58
C ALA A 305 -0.33 -25.20 44.52
N ASP A 306 0.82 -25.87 44.45
CA ASP A 306 1.43 -26.42 45.64
C ASP A 306 2.96 -26.43 45.54
N SER A 307 3.53 -26.36 46.73
CA SER A 307 4.86 -25.96 47.12
C SER A 307 5.96 -27.01 46.92
N SER A 308 7.19 -26.50 46.77
CA SER A 308 8.45 -26.94 47.43
C SER A 308 9.68 -27.14 46.51
N SER A 309 10.82 -26.75 47.10
CA SER A 309 12.25 -26.88 46.73
C SER A 309 12.68 -28.11 45.89
N ASP A 310 13.76 -28.14 45.11
CA ASP A 310 15.15 -27.73 45.42
C ASP A 310 16.04 -27.74 44.15
N LYS A 311 17.23 -27.14 44.25
CA LYS A 311 18.31 -26.96 43.24
C LYS A 311 18.76 -28.23 42.48
N VAL A 312 19.10 -28.11 41.17
CA VAL A 312 20.31 -28.70 40.53
C VAL A 312 20.71 -27.93 39.26
N GLU A 313 21.95 -27.41 39.21
CA GLU A 313 22.65 -26.96 38.00
C GLU A 313 22.93 -28.11 37.03
N ARG A 314 22.71 -27.91 35.72
CA ARG A 314 23.46 -28.67 34.70
C ARG A 314 23.57 -27.91 33.36
N VAL A 315 24.76 -27.34 33.18
CA VAL A 315 25.54 -27.21 31.93
C VAL A 315 24.81 -27.59 30.63
N ARG A 316 24.60 -26.60 29.75
CA ARG A 316 24.40 -26.86 28.31
C ARG A 316 25.63 -26.39 27.55
N SER A 317 26.39 -27.39 27.12
CA SER A 317 27.51 -27.32 26.20
C SER A 317 27.07 -26.92 24.79
N ARG A 318 27.96 -26.16 24.13
CA ARG A 318 28.01 -25.85 22.70
C ARG A 318 27.72 -27.07 21.83
N GLU A 319 26.86 -26.92 20.83
CA GLU A 319 27.06 -27.41 19.46
C GLU A 319 26.36 -26.44 18.49
N GLY A 320 27.07 -26.06 17.43
CA GLY A 320 26.51 -25.35 16.29
C GLY A 320 26.56 -26.27 15.08
N GLU A 321 25.50 -26.23 14.28
CA GLU A 321 25.44 -26.58 12.86
C GLU A 321 24.02 -26.29 12.37
N ASP A 322 23.88 -25.84 11.12
CA ASP A 322 22.63 -25.56 10.42
C ASP A 322 21.76 -26.82 10.28
N ALA A 323 21.07 -27.21 11.35
CA ALA A 323 20.10 -28.29 11.36
C ALA A 323 18.83 -27.83 12.09
N ALA A 324 17.68 -28.23 11.54
CA ALA A 324 16.36 -27.94 12.08
C ALA A 324 16.28 -28.22 13.59
N PRO A 325 15.54 -27.41 14.38
CA PRO A 325 15.45 -27.61 15.82
C PRO A 325 14.88 -29.00 16.12
N ARG A 326 15.58 -29.78 16.95
CA ARG A 326 15.08 -31.08 17.46
C ARG A 326 13.83 -30.86 18.30
N GLY A 327 12.69 -31.19 17.70
CA GLY A 327 11.32 -31.10 18.24
C GLY A 327 10.32 -31.17 17.08
N GLU A 328 10.31 -32.27 16.33
CA GLU A 328 9.66 -32.40 15.01
C GLU A 328 8.11 -32.40 15.00
N SER A 329 7.41 -32.19 16.12
CA SER A 329 5.97 -32.49 16.15
C SER A 329 5.02 -31.37 15.67
N ALA A 330 5.44 -30.13 15.39
CA ALA A 330 4.50 -29.11 14.86
C ALA A 330 5.14 -27.82 14.26
N LEU A 331 6.17 -27.91 13.41
CA LEU A 331 6.67 -26.70 12.71
C LEU A 331 5.85 -26.44 11.44
N TYR A 332 5.27 -25.25 11.34
CA TYR A 332 4.51 -24.79 10.18
C TYR A 332 5.25 -23.69 9.43
N VAL A 333 4.86 -23.46 8.18
CA VAL A 333 5.38 -22.37 7.34
C VAL A 333 4.22 -21.59 6.76
N LEU A 334 4.23 -20.25 6.85
CA LEU A 334 3.31 -19.44 6.05
C LEU A 334 3.60 -19.69 4.58
N ARG A 335 2.58 -20.12 3.84
CA ARG A 335 2.71 -20.63 2.48
C ARG A 335 3.50 -19.65 1.59
N PRO A 336 4.65 -20.08 1.05
CA PRO A 336 5.47 -19.24 0.19
C PRO A 336 5.04 -19.27 -1.28
N SER A 337 4.20 -20.24 -1.62
CA SER A 337 3.62 -20.50 -2.93
C SER A 337 2.32 -21.30 -2.77
N LEU A 338 1.43 -21.22 -3.76
CA LEU A 338 0.22 -22.04 -3.91
C LEU A 338 0.49 -23.37 -4.63
N LEU A 339 1.74 -23.64 -5.03
CA LEU A 339 2.12 -24.87 -5.72
C LEU A 339 1.73 -26.14 -4.94
N PRO A 340 2.02 -26.28 -3.64
CA PRO A 340 1.65 -27.48 -2.89
C PRO A 340 0.15 -27.76 -2.93
N GLN A 341 -0.68 -26.73 -2.73
CA GLN A 341 -2.13 -26.87 -2.78
C GLN A 341 -2.63 -27.16 -4.19
N MET A 342 -1.99 -26.58 -5.22
CA MET A 342 -2.32 -26.92 -6.61
C MET A 342 -2.04 -28.39 -6.90
N GLU A 343 -0.90 -28.93 -6.46
CA GLU A 343 -0.56 -30.35 -6.63
C GLU A 343 -1.59 -31.27 -5.95
N GLU A 344 -1.96 -30.99 -4.70
CA GLU A 344 -2.99 -31.75 -3.98
C GLU A 344 -4.36 -31.73 -4.69
N LEU A 345 -4.77 -30.56 -5.18
CA LEU A 345 -6.03 -30.39 -5.93
C LEU A 345 -6.00 -31.12 -7.28
N PHE A 346 -4.85 -31.13 -7.94
CA PHE A 346 -4.69 -31.76 -9.24
C PHE A 346 -4.75 -33.29 -9.14
N THR A 347 -4.03 -33.88 -8.19
CA THR A 347 -4.02 -35.34 -7.94
C THR A 347 -5.40 -35.86 -7.55
N LYS A 348 -6.12 -35.17 -6.65
CA LYS A 348 -7.50 -35.54 -6.27
C LYS A 348 -8.43 -35.59 -7.48
N LYS A 349 -8.27 -34.70 -8.46
CA LYS A 349 -9.13 -34.68 -9.66
C LYS A 349 -8.81 -35.81 -10.64
N GLU A 350 -7.55 -36.20 -10.76
CA GLU A 350 -7.17 -37.37 -11.57
C GLU A 350 -7.73 -38.66 -10.98
N GLU A 351 -7.72 -38.80 -9.64
CA GLU A 351 -8.31 -39.94 -8.94
C GLU A 351 -9.83 -40.05 -9.18
N TYR A 352 -10.57 -38.94 -9.06
CA TYR A 352 -12.03 -38.93 -9.34
C TYR A 352 -12.36 -39.18 -10.82
N GLY A 353 -11.55 -38.67 -11.74
CA GLY A 353 -11.72 -38.88 -13.18
C GLY A 353 -11.50 -40.34 -13.61
N ASN A 354 -10.58 -41.04 -12.95
CA ASN A 354 -10.30 -42.45 -13.20
C ASN A 354 -11.31 -43.39 -12.51
N SER A 355 -11.89 -42.99 -11.37
CA SER A 355 -12.93 -43.80 -10.68
C SER A 355 -14.32 -43.71 -11.33
N ALA A 356 -14.60 -42.69 -12.13
CA ALA A 356 -15.87 -42.51 -12.82
C ALA A 356 -16.01 -43.39 -14.08
N GLY A 357 -14.95 -44.09 -14.49
CA GLY A 357 -14.93 -44.97 -15.67
C GLY A 357 -15.39 -46.41 -15.42
N SER A 358 -15.86 -46.77 -14.21
CA SER A 358 -16.12 -48.18 -13.86
C SER A 358 -17.41 -48.42 -13.08
N ASN A 359 -18.48 -47.67 -13.32
CA ASN A 359 -19.82 -48.00 -12.82
C ASN A 359 -20.92 -47.52 -13.80
N GLU A 360 -21.08 -48.23 -14.90
CA GLU A 360 -22.36 -48.33 -15.63
C GLU A 360 -22.65 -49.81 -15.91
N GLU A 361 -23.28 -50.46 -14.93
CA GLU A 361 -24.10 -51.68 -15.03
C GLU A 361 -25.50 -51.24 -14.54
N ASN A 362 -26.66 -51.60 -15.08
CA ASN A 362 -27.12 -52.49 -16.14
C ASN A 362 -28.49 -51.92 -16.58
N GLY A 363 -28.78 -51.90 -17.87
CA GLY A 363 -30.10 -51.64 -18.43
C GLY A 363 -30.30 -52.53 -19.64
N GLU A 364 -31.14 -53.55 -19.45
CA GLU A 364 -31.52 -54.57 -20.42
C GLU A 364 -32.02 -53.95 -21.74
N ASP A 365 -31.52 -54.44 -22.89
CA ASP A 365 -32.39 -54.69 -24.03
C ASP A 365 -31.83 -55.80 -24.93
N ASP A 366 -32.73 -56.73 -25.27
CA ASP A 366 -32.52 -57.94 -26.04
C ASP A 366 -32.73 -57.63 -27.53
N GLY A 367 -31.83 -58.10 -28.41
CA GLY A 367 -32.03 -57.88 -29.84
C GLY A 367 -30.84 -58.07 -30.78
N THR A 368 -30.59 -59.33 -31.11
CA THR A 368 -30.11 -59.81 -32.44
C THR A 368 -28.61 -59.77 -32.77
N VAL A 369 -28.16 -60.94 -33.23
CA VAL A 369 -26.81 -61.36 -33.62
C VAL A 369 -26.40 -60.86 -35.01
N GLY A 370 -25.14 -60.42 -35.15
CA GLY A 370 -24.44 -60.46 -36.45
C GLY A 370 -23.13 -59.66 -36.56
N GLY A 371 -21.98 -60.35 -36.48
CA GLY A 371 -20.77 -59.98 -37.24
C GLY A 371 -19.64 -59.27 -36.48
N ARG A 372 -18.61 -60.04 -36.07
CA ARG A 372 -17.31 -59.55 -35.60
C ARG A 372 -16.56 -58.78 -36.70
N THR A 373 -16.11 -57.57 -36.40
CA THR A 373 -14.84 -57.02 -36.92
C THR A 373 -14.04 -56.45 -35.75
N HIS A 374 -12.84 -56.96 -35.56
CA HIS A 374 -11.85 -56.46 -34.61
C HIS A 374 -11.36 -55.09 -35.12
N VAL A 375 -11.72 -54.01 -34.44
CA VAL A 375 -11.08 -52.71 -34.57
C VAL A 375 -10.57 -52.31 -33.19
N GLY A 376 -9.25 -52.26 -33.04
CA GLY A 376 -8.61 -51.74 -31.84
C GLY A 376 -9.06 -50.29 -31.61
N ARG A 377 -9.71 -50.05 -30.47
CA ARG A 377 -10.06 -48.69 -30.04
C ARG A 377 -8.86 -48.08 -29.34
N THR A 378 -8.02 -47.40 -30.11
CA THR A 378 -7.25 -46.25 -29.64
C THR A 378 -8.23 -45.11 -29.36
N GLY A 379 -8.74 -45.02 -28.13
CA GLY A 379 -9.56 -43.91 -27.68
C GLY A 379 -8.69 -42.74 -27.25
N VAL A 380 -8.19 -41.95 -28.20
CA VAL A 380 -7.67 -40.60 -27.90
C VAL A 380 -8.90 -39.72 -27.68
N CYS A 381 -9.22 -39.40 -26.43
CA CYS A 381 -10.21 -38.37 -26.13
C CYS A 381 -9.69 -37.02 -26.64
N ASN A 382 -10.32 -36.50 -27.70
CA ASN A 382 -10.15 -35.13 -28.20
C ASN A 382 -10.79 -34.11 -27.23
N CYS A 383 -10.35 -34.08 -25.98
CA CYS A 383 -10.72 -33.01 -25.05
C CYS A 383 -9.79 -31.82 -25.29
N ALA A 384 -10.37 -30.64 -25.56
CA ALA A 384 -9.60 -29.40 -25.63
C ALA A 384 -8.78 -29.22 -24.33
N PRO A 385 -7.52 -28.74 -24.41
CA PRO A 385 -6.68 -28.57 -23.23
C PRO A 385 -7.39 -27.68 -22.20
N SER A 386 -7.47 -28.17 -20.96
CA SER A 386 -8.13 -27.48 -19.85
C SER A 386 -7.11 -27.05 -18.80
N LEU A 387 -7.32 -25.86 -18.24
CA LEU A 387 -6.47 -25.27 -17.21
C LEU A 387 -7.25 -25.17 -15.91
N LEU A 388 -6.66 -25.65 -14.83
CA LEU A 388 -7.11 -25.45 -13.46
C LEU A 388 -6.34 -24.29 -12.84
N GLY A 389 -7.04 -23.30 -12.30
CA GLY A 389 -6.45 -22.14 -11.64
C GLY A 389 -6.72 -22.09 -10.14
N LEU A 390 -5.75 -21.61 -9.37
CA LEU A 390 -5.86 -21.31 -7.94
C LEU A 390 -5.23 -19.95 -7.68
N SER A 391 -5.87 -19.12 -6.86
CA SER A 391 -5.39 -17.77 -6.55
C SER A 391 -5.53 -17.44 -5.07
N GLY A 392 -4.54 -16.78 -4.49
CA GLY A 392 -4.51 -16.47 -3.07
C GLY A 392 -3.25 -15.75 -2.62
N VAL A 393 -3.28 -15.17 -1.41
CA VAL A 393 -2.12 -14.50 -0.81
C VAL A 393 -1.04 -15.51 -0.41
N VAL A 394 0.23 -15.20 -0.69
CA VAL A 394 1.41 -15.98 -0.27
C VAL A 394 2.43 -15.05 0.40
N PHE A 395 3.33 -15.60 1.20
CA PHE A 395 4.23 -14.84 2.08
C PHE A 395 5.69 -15.17 1.81
N ARG A 396 6.56 -14.16 1.78
CA ARG A 396 8.01 -14.34 1.59
C ARG A 396 8.79 -13.40 2.49
N ASN A 397 9.70 -13.95 3.29
CA ASN A 397 10.60 -13.15 4.09
C ASN A 397 11.69 -12.57 3.17
N VAL A 398 11.48 -11.33 2.72
CA VAL A 398 12.34 -10.66 1.75
C VAL A 398 12.87 -9.33 2.30
N PRO A 399 14.10 -8.94 1.91
CA PRO A 399 14.63 -7.62 2.20
C PRO A 399 13.67 -6.50 1.79
N VAL A 400 13.67 -5.41 2.55
CA VAL A 400 12.88 -4.21 2.23
C VAL A 400 13.38 -3.59 0.95
N GLY A 401 12.51 -3.53 -0.05
CA GLY A 401 12.77 -2.88 -1.33
C GLY A 401 11.48 -2.62 -2.10
N LEU A 402 11.56 -1.70 -3.07
CA LEU A 402 10.40 -1.22 -3.82
C LEU A 402 9.65 -2.31 -4.58
N TRP A 403 10.28 -3.43 -4.96
CA TRP A 403 9.60 -4.54 -5.64
C TRP A 403 9.75 -5.88 -4.90
N ALA A 404 10.08 -5.81 -3.62
CA ALA A 404 10.25 -6.95 -2.74
C ALA A 404 9.07 -7.04 -1.76
N LEU A 405 8.02 -7.75 -2.19
CA LEU A 405 6.76 -7.88 -1.49
C LEU A 405 6.85 -8.98 -0.42
N PRO A 406 6.64 -8.67 0.88
CA PRO A 406 6.61 -9.68 1.93
C PRO A 406 5.33 -10.53 1.88
N ALA A 407 4.29 -10.03 1.23
CA ALA A 407 3.05 -10.72 0.91
C ALA A 407 2.52 -10.24 -0.45
N PHE A 408 1.98 -11.14 -1.25
CA PHE A 408 1.36 -10.82 -2.55
C PHE A 408 0.37 -11.91 -2.97
N HIS A 409 -0.52 -11.62 -3.91
CA HIS A 409 -1.43 -12.58 -4.49
C HIS A 409 -0.77 -13.32 -5.65
N GLN A 410 -0.72 -14.64 -5.54
CA GLN A 410 -0.24 -15.52 -6.60
C GLN A 410 -1.45 -16.10 -7.35
N LEU A 411 -1.35 -16.18 -8.67
CA LEU A 411 -2.20 -17.03 -9.52
C LEU A 411 -1.36 -18.21 -10.01
N VAL A 412 -1.79 -19.42 -9.70
CA VAL A 412 -1.21 -20.65 -10.24
C VAL A 412 -2.19 -21.26 -11.22
N LEU A 413 -1.74 -21.58 -12.43
CA LEU A 413 -2.51 -22.33 -13.42
C LEU A 413 -1.78 -23.64 -13.72
N LYS A 414 -2.49 -24.76 -13.73
CA LYS A 414 -1.96 -26.07 -14.08
C LYS A 414 -2.85 -26.76 -15.12
N GLY A 415 -2.27 -27.41 -16.11
CA GLY A 415 -3.03 -28.19 -17.09
C GLY A 415 -2.17 -29.24 -17.79
N VAL A 416 -2.85 -30.28 -18.29
CA VAL A 416 -2.23 -31.35 -19.08
C VAL A 416 -2.51 -31.11 -20.56
N PHE A 417 -1.48 -31.34 -21.38
CA PHE A 417 -1.54 -31.14 -22.82
C PHE A 417 -1.20 -32.42 -23.59
N PRO A 418 -1.78 -32.62 -24.79
CA PRO A 418 -1.49 -33.79 -25.61
C PRO A 418 0.00 -33.92 -25.96
N SER A 419 0.51 -35.15 -26.05
CA SER A 419 1.89 -35.45 -26.41
C SER A 419 2.26 -34.84 -27.77
N GLY A 420 3.41 -34.18 -27.85
CA GLY A 420 3.89 -33.48 -29.06
C GLY A 420 3.45 -32.01 -29.20
N SER A 421 2.55 -31.52 -28.33
CA SER A 421 2.33 -30.09 -28.18
C SER A 421 3.59 -29.40 -27.64
N LYS A 422 3.78 -28.10 -27.92
CA LYS A 422 4.83 -27.25 -27.30
C LYS A 422 4.22 -26.29 -26.28
N PRO A 423 3.59 -26.79 -25.21
CA PRO A 423 2.57 -26.03 -24.54
C PRO A 423 3.16 -24.91 -23.66
N VAL A 424 4.40 -25.06 -23.17
CA VAL A 424 5.15 -23.98 -22.49
C VAL A 424 5.33 -22.78 -23.43
N SER A 425 5.61 -23.02 -24.71
CA SER A 425 5.75 -21.96 -25.72
C SER A 425 4.41 -21.32 -26.06
N LEU A 426 3.33 -22.11 -26.17
CA LEU A 426 1.99 -21.60 -26.53
C LEU A 426 1.42 -20.70 -25.41
N LEU A 427 1.41 -21.20 -24.17
CA LEU A 427 0.99 -20.42 -23.01
C LEU A 427 1.89 -19.20 -22.78
N GLY A 428 3.21 -19.37 -22.92
CA GLY A 428 4.17 -18.28 -22.80
C GLY A 428 3.90 -17.16 -23.81
N GLN A 429 3.69 -17.50 -25.09
CA GLN A 429 3.37 -16.54 -26.16
C GLN A 429 2.01 -15.87 -25.94
N ARG A 430 1.00 -16.59 -25.46
CA ARG A 430 -0.28 -15.97 -25.13
C ARG A 430 -0.13 -14.94 -24.02
N LEU A 431 0.50 -15.32 -22.91
CA LEU A 431 0.71 -14.41 -21.78
C LEU A 431 1.55 -13.20 -22.19
N GLU A 432 2.59 -13.42 -23.01
CA GLU A 432 3.36 -12.32 -23.60
C GLU A 432 2.48 -11.43 -24.48
N SER A 433 1.64 -11.98 -25.35
CA SER A 433 0.72 -11.17 -26.18
C SER A 433 -0.24 -10.31 -25.35
N LEU A 434 -0.74 -10.84 -24.21
CA LEU A 434 -1.63 -10.10 -23.32
C LEU A 434 -0.91 -9.01 -22.52
N LEU A 435 0.37 -9.24 -22.16
CA LEU A 435 1.08 -8.42 -21.19
C LEU A 435 2.18 -7.52 -21.80
N ALA A 436 2.63 -7.80 -23.02
CA ALA A 436 3.63 -7.01 -23.74
C ALA A 436 3.25 -5.53 -23.92
N PRO A 437 1.96 -5.15 -24.16
CA PRO A 437 1.56 -3.74 -24.20
C PRO A 437 1.87 -2.97 -22.90
N TYR A 438 2.04 -3.68 -21.78
CA TYR A 438 2.35 -3.11 -20.47
C TYR A 438 3.83 -3.25 -20.08
N GLY A 439 4.69 -3.69 -21.00
CA GLY A 439 6.14 -3.80 -20.79
C GLY A 439 6.60 -5.11 -20.14
N VAL A 440 5.78 -6.16 -20.18
CA VAL A 440 6.20 -7.52 -19.82
C VAL A 440 6.87 -8.19 -21.02
N SER A 441 7.96 -8.92 -20.79
CA SER A 441 8.66 -9.69 -21.83
C SER A 441 8.96 -11.10 -21.36
N LEU A 442 8.95 -12.04 -22.29
CA LEU A 442 9.25 -13.44 -22.05
C LEU A 442 10.76 -13.71 -22.15
N VAL A 443 11.33 -14.34 -21.13
CA VAL A 443 12.75 -14.70 -21.05
C VAL A 443 12.88 -16.21 -20.86
N LYS A 444 13.81 -16.85 -21.56
CA LYS A 444 14.10 -18.28 -21.38
C LYS A 444 15.01 -18.48 -20.16
N GLU A 445 14.65 -19.41 -19.28
CA GLU A 445 15.47 -19.84 -18.15
C GLU A 445 15.73 -21.36 -18.22
N GLN A 446 16.64 -21.87 -17.39
CA GLN A 446 16.89 -23.32 -17.31
C GLN A 446 15.61 -24.02 -16.81
N GLY A 447 14.99 -24.84 -17.68
CA GLY A 447 13.80 -25.62 -17.34
C GLY A 447 12.45 -24.91 -17.53
N GLY A 448 12.41 -23.69 -18.08
CA GLY A 448 11.15 -22.96 -18.24
C GLY A 448 11.24 -21.60 -18.94
N LEU A 449 10.21 -20.78 -18.73
CA LEU A 449 10.12 -19.40 -19.19
C LEU A 449 9.76 -18.48 -18.01
N SER A 450 10.27 -17.27 -18.02
CA SER A 450 9.95 -16.25 -17.03
C SER A 450 9.39 -15.00 -17.71
N LEU A 451 8.32 -14.47 -17.13
CA LEU A 451 7.75 -13.18 -17.49
C LEU A 451 8.44 -12.12 -16.64
N THR A 452 9.02 -11.11 -17.29
CA THR A 452 9.79 -10.07 -16.61
C THR A 452 9.31 -8.68 -17.01
N ALA A 453 9.37 -7.73 -16.07
CA ALA A 453 9.08 -6.32 -16.31
C ALA A 453 10.11 -5.45 -15.60
N LYS A 454 10.64 -4.41 -16.26
CA LYS A 454 11.55 -3.45 -15.59
C LYS A 454 10.74 -2.34 -14.92
N PRO A 455 11.10 -1.90 -13.70
CA PRO A 455 12.21 -2.36 -12.85
C PRO A 455 11.86 -3.53 -11.88
N MET A 456 10.67 -4.13 -12.01
CA MET A 456 10.13 -5.12 -11.05
C MET A 456 10.86 -6.48 -11.05
N GLY A 457 11.52 -6.86 -12.13
CA GLY A 457 12.13 -8.18 -12.30
C GLY A 457 11.11 -9.22 -12.74
N VAL A 458 11.17 -10.43 -12.16
CA VAL A 458 10.28 -11.54 -12.50
C VAL A 458 8.88 -11.32 -11.93
N VAL A 459 7.87 -11.29 -12.82
CA VAL A 459 6.44 -11.16 -12.47
C VAL A 459 5.68 -12.48 -12.66
N GLY A 460 6.30 -13.49 -13.26
CA GLY A 460 5.74 -14.83 -13.34
C GLY A 460 6.71 -15.84 -13.95
N ASN A 461 6.42 -17.13 -13.78
CA ASN A 461 7.21 -18.25 -14.28
C ASN A 461 6.30 -19.32 -14.90
N LEU A 462 6.83 -20.03 -15.89
CA LEU A 462 6.20 -21.17 -16.56
C LEU A 462 7.20 -22.31 -16.63
N PHE A 463 6.80 -23.52 -16.25
CA PHE A 463 7.65 -24.70 -16.32
C PHE A 463 6.81 -25.95 -16.57
N ALA A 464 7.45 -26.97 -17.14
CA ALA A 464 6.85 -28.29 -17.30
C ALA A 464 7.11 -29.14 -16.05
N GLY A 465 6.15 -29.99 -15.68
CA GLY A 465 6.32 -31.02 -14.66
C GLY A 465 7.25 -32.14 -15.12
N ASN A 466 7.81 -32.89 -14.18
CA ASN A 466 8.79 -33.95 -14.44
C ASN A 466 8.17 -35.28 -14.90
N ASP A 467 6.86 -35.35 -15.14
CA ASP A 467 6.18 -36.60 -15.44
C ASP A 467 6.31 -36.98 -16.92
N THR A 468 6.72 -38.22 -17.20
CA THR A 468 7.21 -38.65 -18.52
C THR A 468 6.11 -38.99 -19.53
N ASP A 469 4.89 -39.25 -19.07
CA ASP A 469 3.82 -39.78 -19.93
C ASP A 469 2.83 -38.71 -20.44
N GLN A 470 2.61 -37.63 -19.67
CA GLN A 470 1.83 -36.46 -20.12
C GLN A 470 2.44 -35.16 -19.56
N PRO A 471 2.93 -34.24 -20.40
CA PRO A 471 3.59 -33.03 -19.92
C PRO A 471 2.57 -32.07 -19.30
N ALA A 472 2.46 -32.10 -17.97
CA ALA A 472 1.75 -31.07 -17.22
C ALA A 472 2.55 -29.77 -17.22
N ILE A 473 1.86 -28.63 -17.31
CA ILE A 473 2.50 -27.31 -17.21
C ILE A 473 1.95 -26.58 -16.03
N THR A 474 2.84 -25.84 -15.39
CA THR A 474 2.48 -24.93 -14.32
C THR A 474 2.91 -23.51 -14.67
N VAL A 475 1.97 -22.58 -14.52
CA VAL A 475 2.18 -21.13 -14.62
C VAL A 475 2.01 -20.55 -13.21
N CYS A 476 2.92 -19.68 -12.79
CA CYS A 476 2.85 -18.93 -11.54
C CYS A 476 2.97 -17.44 -11.83
N LEU A 477 1.97 -16.63 -11.49
CA LEU A 477 1.95 -15.19 -11.74
C LEU A 477 1.82 -14.41 -10.43
N ASN A 478 2.56 -13.32 -10.29
CA ASN A 478 2.43 -12.36 -9.20
C ASN A 478 1.41 -11.27 -9.59
N LEU A 479 0.18 -11.41 -9.11
CA LEU A 479 -0.92 -10.52 -9.47
C LEU A 479 -0.73 -9.10 -8.91
N ASP A 480 -0.06 -8.93 -7.77
CA ASP A 480 0.21 -7.60 -7.20
C ASP A 480 1.20 -6.82 -8.07
N LEU A 481 2.30 -7.43 -8.48
CA LEU A 481 3.26 -6.76 -9.39
C LEU A 481 2.63 -6.47 -10.75
N LEU A 482 1.85 -7.41 -11.29
CA LEU A 482 1.10 -7.17 -12.53
C LEU A 482 0.07 -6.04 -12.34
N ALA A 483 -0.66 -5.97 -11.24
CA ALA A 483 -1.59 -4.87 -10.97
C ALA A 483 -0.87 -3.52 -10.83
N ALA A 484 0.28 -3.49 -10.16
CA ALA A 484 1.10 -2.29 -10.09
C ALA A 484 1.57 -1.84 -11.49
N LEU A 485 1.90 -2.78 -12.37
CA LEU A 485 2.33 -2.48 -13.73
C LEU A 485 1.15 -2.00 -14.62
N LEU A 486 0.08 -2.81 -14.69
CA LEU A 486 -1.06 -2.62 -15.59
C LEU A 486 -1.86 -1.34 -15.27
N PHE A 487 -1.83 -0.87 -14.03
CA PHE A 487 -2.46 0.38 -13.60
C PHE A 487 -1.47 1.49 -13.29
N ALA A 488 -0.19 1.33 -13.67
CA ALA A 488 0.88 2.32 -13.49
C ALA A 488 1.01 2.86 -12.05
N LEU A 489 0.89 1.97 -11.05
CA LEU A 489 1.13 2.34 -9.66
C LEU A 489 2.62 2.67 -9.45
N PRO A 490 2.96 3.81 -8.84
CA PRO A 490 4.36 4.15 -8.55
C PRO A 490 4.97 3.26 -7.46
N ASP A 491 4.13 2.58 -6.67
CA ASP A 491 4.54 1.76 -5.53
C ASP A 491 3.48 0.68 -5.26
N TRP A 492 3.88 -0.59 -5.09
CA TRP A 492 2.95 -1.69 -4.81
C TRP A 492 2.23 -1.55 -3.46
N ARG A 493 2.82 -0.82 -2.49
CA ARG A 493 2.22 -0.62 -1.16
C ARG A 493 0.87 0.10 -1.25
N LEU A 494 0.61 0.83 -2.34
CA LEU A 494 -0.70 1.42 -2.64
C LEU A 494 -1.81 0.38 -2.75
N LEU A 495 -1.52 -0.82 -3.29
CA LEU A 495 -2.48 -1.93 -3.36
C LEU A 495 -2.98 -2.32 -1.97
N TRP A 496 -2.13 -2.18 -0.95
CA TRP A 496 -2.46 -2.56 0.41
C TRP A 496 -3.02 -1.42 1.25
N SER A 497 -3.21 -0.23 0.66
CA SER A 497 -3.82 0.92 1.33
C SER A 497 -5.22 0.60 1.85
N ARG A 498 -5.54 1.13 3.04
CA ARG A 498 -6.92 1.13 3.58
C ARG A 498 -7.68 2.41 3.19
N ASP A 499 -7.05 3.33 2.47
CA ASP A 499 -7.66 4.58 2.04
C ASP A 499 -8.80 4.31 1.02
N PRO A 500 -10.06 4.65 1.35
CA PRO A 500 -11.19 4.41 0.44
C PRO A 500 -11.01 5.11 -0.92
N ARG A 501 -10.29 6.23 -0.98
CA ARG A 501 -10.00 6.96 -2.22
C ARG A 501 -9.17 6.14 -3.20
N PHE A 502 -8.40 5.17 -2.72
CA PHE A 502 -7.68 4.24 -3.59
C PHE A 502 -8.66 3.35 -4.37
N LEU A 503 -9.53 2.61 -3.65
CA LEU A 503 -10.49 1.69 -4.27
C LEU A 503 -11.55 2.40 -5.11
N GLN A 504 -11.93 3.63 -4.72
CA GLN A 504 -12.90 4.43 -5.48
C GLN A 504 -12.47 4.66 -6.93
N GLN A 505 -11.17 4.74 -7.22
CA GLN A 505 -10.66 4.89 -8.60
C GLN A 505 -10.93 3.64 -9.47
N PHE A 506 -11.13 2.48 -8.85
CA PHE A 506 -11.39 1.21 -9.52
C PHE A 506 -12.86 0.78 -9.44
N ALA A 507 -13.73 1.57 -8.81
CA ALA A 507 -15.14 1.24 -8.62
C ALA A 507 -15.88 0.97 -9.95
N LEU A 508 -15.50 1.67 -11.02
CA LEU A 508 -16.03 1.47 -12.38
C LEU A 508 -15.35 0.32 -13.15
N ARG A 509 -14.52 -0.48 -12.48
CA ARG A 509 -13.77 -1.63 -13.04
C ARG A 509 -13.03 -1.27 -14.34
N PRO A 510 -12.13 -0.27 -14.30
CA PRO A 510 -11.40 0.15 -15.50
C PRO A 510 -10.59 -1.01 -16.08
N SER A 511 -10.49 -1.07 -17.40
CA SER A 511 -9.60 -2.02 -18.07
C SER A 511 -8.13 -1.71 -17.73
N PRO A 512 -7.25 -2.72 -17.74
CA PRO A 512 -5.80 -2.50 -17.71
C PRO A 512 -5.36 -1.42 -18.71
N GLY A 513 -4.36 -0.63 -18.32
CA GLY A 513 -3.84 0.51 -19.09
C GLY A 513 -4.36 1.87 -18.66
N GLN A 514 -5.47 1.94 -17.91
CA GLN A 514 -5.91 3.19 -17.29
C GLN A 514 -5.02 3.50 -16.07
N PRO A 515 -4.24 4.60 -16.08
CA PRO A 515 -3.29 4.88 -15.00
C PRO A 515 -4.01 5.31 -13.72
N PHE A 516 -3.51 4.81 -12.60
CA PHE A 516 -3.85 5.27 -11.27
C PHE A 516 -3.50 6.76 -11.09
N ARG A 517 -4.38 7.50 -10.41
CA ARG A 517 -4.14 8.89 -10.01
C ARG A 517 -3.57 8.92 -8.59
N PRO A 518 -2.39 9.51 -8.37
CA PRO A 518 -1.78 9.59 -7.04
C PRO A 518 -2.71 10.21 -5.98
N LEU A 519 -2.78 9.61 -4.79
CA LEU A 519 -3.49 10.21 -3.65
C LEU A 519 -2.73 11.42 -3.10
N SER A 520 -1.41 11.33 -3.03
CA SER A 520 -0.53 12.41 -2.61
C SER A 520 0.39 12.82 -3.76
N LEU A 521 0.41 14.12 -4.06
CA LEU A 521 1.31 14.73 -5.01
C LEU A 521 2.67 15.00 -4.35
N TYR A 522 3.73 14.64 -5.07
CA TYR A 522 5.12 14.92 -4.71
C TYR A 522 5.54 14.42 -3.31
N PRO A 523 5.28 13.16 -2.93
CA PRO A 523 5.70 12.66 -1.62
C PRO A 523 7.23 12.70 -1.51
N GLU A 524 7.75 13.35 -0.48
CA GLU A 524 9.19 13.50 -0.27
C GLU A 524 9.77 12.33 0.53
N PRO A 525 10.95 11.80 0.15
CA PRO A 525 11.63 10.78 0.94
C PRO A 525 12.47 11.41 2.08
N PHE A 526 12.46 10.78 3.26
CA PHE A 526 13.39 11.10 4.35
C PHE A 526 14.46 10.02 4.48
N ILE A 527 15.71 10.43 4.64
CA ILE A 527 16.86 9.53 4.69
C ILE A 527 17.45 9.55 6.09
N PHE A 528 17.53 8.39 6.72
CA PHE A 528 18.20 8.19 8.00
C PHE A 528 19.16 7.01 7.90
N ASP A 529 20.30 7.12 8.56
CA ASP A 529 21.27 6.04 8.69
C ASP A 529 21.16 5.46 10.11
N ILE A 530 21.20 4.14 10.24
CA ILE A 530 21.22 3.44 11.52
C ILE A 530 22.46 2.57 11.59
N SER A 531 23.21 2.68 12.68
CA SER A 531 24.39 1.86 12.95
C SER A 531 24.22 1.07 14.24
N PHE A 532 24.73 -0.15 14.27
CA PHE A 532 24.73 -0.97 15.48
C PHE A 532 25.84 -2.01 15.46
N TRP A 533 26.23 -2.48 16.65
CA TRP A 533 27.10 -3.63 16.86
C TRP A 533 26.28 -4.87 17.16
N THR A 534 26.71 -6.01 16.64
CA THR A 534 26.09 -7.31 16.88
C THR A 534 27.10 -8.45 16.85
N GLY A 535 26.74 -9.58 17.47
CA GLY A 535 27.52 -10.81 17.47
C GLY A 535 27.18 -11.73 16.29
N SER A 536 27.62 -13.00 16.37
CA SER A 536 27.42 -14.00 15.31
C SER A 536 25.97 -14.46 15.11
N ALA A 537 25.07 -14.18 16.05
CA ALA A 537 23.67 -14.60 15.99
C ALA A 537 22.77 -13.68 15.13
N TYR A 538 23.31 -12.59 14.58
CA TYR A 538 22.55 -11.63 13.77
C TYR A 538 21.99 -12.26 12.50
N LYS A 539 20.68 -12.10 12.30
CA LYS A 539 19.98 -12.49 11.07
C LYS A 539 19.40 -11.25 10.40
N GLU A 540 19.93 -10.90 9.23
CA GLU A 540 19.51 -9.70 8.48
C GLU A 540 18.00 -9.68 8.16
N LYS A 541 17.37 -10.83 8.00
CA LYS A 541 15.91 -10.93 7.81
C LYS A 541 15.11 -10.39 8.99
N GLU A 542 15.58 -10.57 10.22
CA GLU A 542 14.92 -10.05 11.42
C GLU A 542 15.06 -8.52 11.51
N PHE A 543 16.17 -7.97 11.02
CA PHE A 543 16.34 -6.53 10.86
C PHE A 543 15.31 -5.96 9.86
N HIS A 544 15.13 -6.60 8.70
CA HIS A 544 14.12 -6.14 7.73
C HIS A 544 12.68 -6.26 8.24
N ALA A 545 12.34 -7.31 9.00
CA ALA A 545 11.05 -7.43 9.68
C ALA A 545 10.84 -6.26 10.66
N ALA A 546 11.86 -5.95 11.49
CA ALA A 546 11.82 -4.83 12.42
C ALA A 546 11.66 -3.48 11.73
N VAL A 547 12.32 -3.29 10.58
CA VAL A 547 12.16 -2.08 9.76
C VAL A 547 10.72 -1.92 9.28
N ARG A 548 10.08 -2.99 8.79
CA ARG A 548 8.68 -2.93 8.32
C ARG A 548 7.73 -2.60 9.47
N GLU A 549 7.91 -3.25 10.61
CA GLU A 549 7.08 -3.06 11.81
C GLU A 549 7.21 -1.64 12.38
N ALA A 550 8.42 -1.19 12.71
CA ALA A 550 8.66 0.10 13.35
C ALA A 550 8.29 1.30 12.46
N SER A 551 8.31 1.12 11.14
CA SER A 551 7.99 2.19 10.18
C SER A 551 6.56 2.14 9.64
N CYS A 552 5.71 1.21 10.11
CA CYS A 552 4.39 0.97 9.54
C CYS A 552 4.44 0.81 8.00
N GLY A 553 5.45 0.09 7.49
CA GLY A 553 5.67 -0.12 6.05
C GLY A 553 6.15 1.11 5.25
N THR A 554 6.51 2.22 5.92
CA THR A 554 6.90 3.48 5.25
C THR A 554 8.29 3.42 4.63
N VAL A 555 9.19 2.56 5.10
CA VAL A 555 10.52 2.41 4.48
C VAL A 555 10.42 1.74 3.11
N GLU A 556 10.78 2.46 2.06
CA GLU A 556 10.74 2.00 0.66
C GLU A 556 12.01 1.25 0.25
N ARG A 557 13.14 1.58 0.90
CA ARG A 557 14.46 1.05 0.56
C ARG A 557 15.37 1.03 1.77
N VAL A 558 16.12 -0.06 1.89
CA VAL A 558 17.21 -0.22 2.85
C VAL A 558 18.49 -0.56 2.06
N LYS A 559 19.60 0.08 2.38
CA LYS A 559 20.90 -0.18 1.78
C LYS A 559 21.95 -0.35 2.87
N LEU A 560 22.67 -1.48 2.90
CA LEU A 560 23.90 -1.60 3.68
C LEU A 560 24.96 -0.66 3.07
N ILE A 561 25.43 0.31 3.84
CA ILE A 561 26.40 1.32 3.39
C ILE A 561 27.78 1.14 4.03
N ASP A 562 27.87 0.48 5.18
CA ASP A 562 29.15 0.13 5.82
C ASP A 562 29.03 -1.17 6.63
N ARG A 563 30.11 -1.95 6.68
CA ARG A 563 30.24 -3.16 7.50
C ARG A 563 31.67 -3.29 7.99
N PHE A 564 31.84 -3.41 9.30
CA PHE A 564 33.15 -3.55 9.93
C PHE A 564 33.14 -4.66 10.97
N SER A 565 34.05 -5.63 10.88
CA SER A 565 34.21 -6.68 11.89
C SER A 565 35.41 -6.36 12.78
N HIS A 566 35.19 -6.28 14.10
CA HIS A 566 36.25 -6.02 15.05
C HIS A 566 37.20 -7.23 15.15
N PRO A 567 38.52 -7.06 14.96
CA PRO A 567 39.46 -8.19 14.89
C PRO A 567 39.46 -9.09 16.14
N GLU A 568 39.25 -8.51 17.31
CA GLU A 568 39.41 -9.20 18.60
C GLU A 568 38.12 -9.46 19.38
N LEU A 569 37.02 -8.77 19.06
CA LEU A 569 35.81 -8.74 19.91
C LEU A 569 34.67 -9.62 19.38
N SER A 570 34.86 -10.37 18.29
CA SER A 570 33.81 -11.16 17.62
C SER A 570 32.51 -10.38 17.38
N GLN A 571 32.62 -9.06 17.25
CA GLN A 571 31.51 -8.14 16.99
C GLN A 571 31.64 -7.59 15.58
N THR A 572 30.51 -7.46 14.89
CA THR A 572 30.41 -6.80 13.60
C THR A 572 29.50 -5.59 13.73
N SER A 573 29.99 -4.44 13.27
CA SER A 573 29.19 -3.23 13.07
C SER A 573 28.58 -3.25 11.68
N TYR A 574 27.29 -2.90 11.62
CA TYR A 574 26.57 -2.65 10.37
C TYR A 574 26.07 -1.20 10.37
N CYS A 575 26.10 -0.56 9.20
CA CYS A 575 25.45 0.73 8.96
C CYS A 575 24.50 0.61 7.77
N TYR A 576 23.21 0.83 8.01
CA TYR A 576 22.17 0.79 6.97
C TYR A 576 21.60 2.19 6.73
N ARG A 577 21.41 2.54 5.46
CA ARG A 577 20.67 3.73 5.01
C ARG A 577 19.24 3.37 4.67
N LEU A 578 18.28 4.01 5.33
CA LEU A 578 16.85 3.79 5.17
C LEU A 578 16.21 5.00 4.49
N ALA A 579 15.37 4.75 3.48
CA ALA A 579 14.55 5.77 2.84
C ALA A 579 13.08 5.60 3.22
N TYR A 580 12.53 6.57 3.94
CA TYR A 580 11.14 6.62 4.39
C TYR A 580 10.32 7.43 3.40
N ARG A 581 9.25 6.85 2.86
CA ARG A 581 8.34 7.53 1.93
C ARG A 581 6.95 6.92 2.00
N SER A 582 5.93 7.78 2.00
CA SER A 582 4.52 7.35 1.95
C SER A 582 3.80 8.00 0.77
N HIS A 583 3.00 7.21 0.06
CA HIS A 583 2.16 7.66 -1.06
C HIS A 583 0.68 7.85 -0.66
N THR A 584 0.33 7.46 0.57
CA THR A 584 -1.04 7.40 1.08
C THR A 584 -1.24 8.20 2.37
N HIS A 585 -0.19 8.28 3.19
CA HIS A 585 -0.22 8.97 4.48
C HIS A 585 0.67 10.21 4.44
N ALA A 586 0.27 11.26 5.15
CA ALA A 586 1.13 12.40 5.42
C ALA A 586 2.37 11.94 6.18
N LEU A 587 3.56 12.14 5.61
CA LEU A 587 4.83 11.83 6.26
C LEU A 587 5.59 13.12 6.52
N ALA A 588 5.55 13.58 7.77
CA ALA A 588 6.41 14.67 8.23
C ALA A 588 7.79 14.13 8.64
N HIS A 589 8.80 15.01 8.62
CA HIS A 589 10.14 14.67 9.13
C HIS A 589 10.08 14.22 10.59
N SER A 590 9.28 14.91 11.42
CA SER A 590 9.06 14.58 12.84
C SER A 590 8.54 13.14 13.01
N ARG A 591 7.59 12.73 12.17
CA ARG A 591 7.01 11.39 12.17
C ARG A 591 7.99 10.33 11.67
N ALA A 592 8.72 10.61 10.59
CA ALA A 592 9.74 9.70 10.07
C ALA A 592 10.87 9.46 11.11
N LEU A 593 11.28 10.51 11.82
CA LEU A 593 12.23 10.41 12.94
C LEU A 593 11.67 9.60 14.10
N GLN A 594 10.38 9.73 14.42
CA GLN A 594 9.72 8.91 15.45
C GLN A 594 9.78 7.42 15.10
N PHE A 595 9.47 7.05 13.85
CA PHE A 595 9.60 5.68 13.37
C PHE A 595 11.05 5.18 13.44
N HIS A 596 12.02 6.04 13.14
CA HIS A 596 13.44 5.69 13.24
C HIS A 596 13.87 5.39 14.68
N LYS A 597 13.43 6.21 15.65
CA LYS A 597 13.67 5.95 17.08
C LYS A 597 12.97 4.70 17.58
N GLN A 598 11.77 4.41 17.10
CA GLN A 598 11.08 3.15 17.41
C GLN A 598 11.87 1.95 16.88
N LEU A 599 12.47 2.07 15.70
CA LEU A 599 13.34 1.03 15.15
C LEU A 599 14.56 0.80 16.05
N GLU A 600 15.25 1.86 16.51
CA GLU A 600 16.39 1.72 17.43
C GLU A 600 16.03 0.90 18.69
N LEU A 601 14.88 1.21 19.31
CA LEU A 601 14.37 0.48 20.48
C LEU A 601 14.09 -0.98 20.15
N LEU A 602 13.44 -1.23 19.02
CA LEU A 602 13.01 -2.54 18.60
C LEU A 602 14.18 -3.45 18.19
N LEU A 603 15.22 -2.89 17.58
CA LEU A 603 16.46 -3.62 17.30
C LEU A 603 17.18 -3.99 18.59
N SER A 604 17.28 -3.06 19.54
CA SER A 604 17.94 -3.29 20.83
C SER A 604 17.24 -4.38 21.64
N SER A 605 15.91 -4.38 21.69
CA SER A 605 15.14 -5.35 22.46
C SER A 605 15.04 -6.73 21.81
N ARG A 606 14.78 -6.79 20.49
CA ARG A 606 14.51 -8.06 19.78
C ARG A 606 15.76 -8.74 19.24
N LEU A 607 16.69 -7.97 18.67
CA LEU A 607 17.93 -8.52 18.09
C LEU A 607 19.14 -8.42 19.02
N GLN A 608 18.96 -7.86 20.23
CA GLN A 608 20.01 -7.70 21.24
C GLN A 608 21.26 -6.98 20.68
N VAL A 609 21.05 -6.04 19.76
CA VAL A 609 22.12 -5.22 19.18
C VAL A 609 22.40 -4.00 20.05
N THR A 610 23.59 -3.42 19.91
CA THR A 610 23.95 -2.15 20.55
C THR A 610 23.97 -1.03 19.53
N ILE A 611 23.02 -0.09 19.60
CA ILE A 611 22.94 1.08 18.70
C ILE A 611 24.19 1.96 18.85
N ARG A 612 24.67 2.50 17.73
CA ARG A 612 25.90 3.32 17.64
C ARG A 612 25.66 4.66 16.97
#